data_AF-A0A511YQ78-F1
#
_entry.id   AF-A0A511YQ78-F1
#
_cell.length_a   1.000
_cell.length_b   1.000
_cell.length_c   1.000
_cell.angle_alpha   90.00
_cell.angle_beta   90.00
_cell.angle_gamma   90.00
#
_symmetry.space_group_name_H-M   'P 1'
#
loop_
_entity.id
_entity.type
_entity.pdbx_description
1 polymer ?
#
loop_
_entity_poly.entity_id
_entity_poly.type
_entity_poly.pdbx_seq_one_letter_code
_entity_poly.pdbx_strand_id
1 'polypeptide(L)'
;MQNDLRLFLEQKLISDFNLDKEKVEAVICHLNKKQDCCAACGSKVLASECTECPDCGAFNYNLQEPVFNIEFCSHLEWSLDFSNTEQENTEYYVESFWCDGILQIPEDPESLLYDNIKNDKQIVTKAWIGYGGQDIYEMKIKFGRKSLGNYKKGKSIIGCIPKAGRKEKWITLDVNKRKIEIQLT
;
A
#
# COMPACT_ATOMS: atom_id res chain seq x y z
N MET A 1 -4.28 11.13 14.95
CA MET A 1 -3.12 11.77 15.63
C MET A 1 -1.78 11.48 14.95
N GLN A 2 -1.46 10.23 14.54
CA GLN A 2 -0.21 9.91 13.82
C GLN A 2 -0.19 10.26 12.33
N ASN A 3 -1.30 10.08 11.59
CA ASN A 3 -1.40 10.61 10.22
C ASN A 3 -1.38 12.13 10.18
N ASP A 4 -1.95 12.77 11.20
CA ASP A 4 -2.01 14.22 11.30
C ASP A 4 -0.61 14.84 11.37
N LEU A 5 0.37 14.16 11.98
CA LEU A 5 1.75 14.64 12.10
C LEU A 5 2.54 14.53 10.79
N ARG A 6 2.34 13.45 10.03
CA ARG A 6 2.96 13.30 8.70
C ARG A 6 2.37 14.29 7.71
N LEU A 7 1.03 14.42 7.67
CA LEU A 7 0.34 15.43 6.87
C LEU A 7 0.74 16.84 7.28
N PHE A 8 0.84 17.12 8.58
CA PHE A 8 1.33 18.39 9.09
C PHE A 8 2.76 18.66 8.63
N LEU A 9 3.65 17.67 8.68
CA LEU A 9 5.03 17.82 8.25
C LEU A 9 5.14 18.05 6.74
N GLU A 10 4.38 17.29 5.94
CA GLU A 10 4.28 17.47 4.51
C GLU A 10 3.78 18.88 4.19
N GLN A 11 2.68 19.33 4.81
CA GLN A 11 2.15 20.68 4.61
C GLN A 11 3.08 21.78 5.09
N LYS A 12 3.80 21.58 6.19
CA LYS A 12 4.77 22.53 6.73
C LYS A 12 6.00 22.66 5.82
N LEU A 13 6.48 21.56 5.25
CA LEU A 13 7.58 21.57 4.29
C LEU A 13 7.16 22.24 2.97
N ILE A 14 5.90 22.03 2.54
CA ILE A 14 5.31 22.76 1.42
C ILE A 14 5.21 24.26 1.73
N SER A 15 4.70 24.65 2.90
CA SER A 15 4.48 26.06 3.24
C SER A 15 5.76 26.85 3.47
N ASP A 16 6.71 26.28 4.20
CA ASP A 16 7.89 27.01 4.67
C ASP A 16 8.96 27.09 3.58
N PHE A 17 8.96 26.15 2.63
CA PHE A 17 10.01 26.01 1.61
C PHE A 17 9.50 26.00 0.17
N ASN A 18 8.18 26.10 -0.05
CA ASN A 18 7.53 26.08 -1.37
C ASN A 18 7.97 24.88 -2.23
N LEU A 19 8.11 23.73 -1.59
CA LEU A 19 8.49 22.48 -2.24
C LEU A 19 7.25 21.81 -2.84
N ASP A 20 7.40 21.24 -4.03
CA ASP A 20 6.39 20.34 -4.58
C ASP A 20 6.38 19.01 -3.81
N LYS A 21 5.27 18.27 -3.95
CA LYS A 21 5.03 17.03 -3.19
C LYS A 21 6.16 16.00 -3.40
N GLU A 22 6.68 15.88 -4.62
CA GLU A 22 7.78 14.96 -4.93
C GLU A 22 9.08 15.34 -4.21
N LYS A 23 9.42 16.64 -4.12
CA LYS A 23 10.58 17.11 -3.36
C LYS A 23 10.40 16.95 -1.85
N VAL A 24 9.18 17.13 -1.35
CA VAL A 24 8.85 16.90 0.07
C VAL A 24 9.01 15.44 0.42
N GLU A 25 8.50 14.54 -0.41
CA GLU A 25 8.71 13.10 -0.27
C GLU A 25 10.19 12.72 -0.35
N ALA A 26 10.96 13.33 -1.27
CA ALA A 26 12.41 13.11 -1.39
C ALA A 26 13.19 13.60 -0.15
N VAL A 27 12.79 14.71 0.47
CA VAL A 27 13.35 15.23 1.73
C VAL A 27 13.00 14.31 2.89
N ILE A 28 11.74 13.87 3.00
CA ILE A 28 11.30 12.90 4.02
C ILE A 28 12.05 11.57 3.85
N CYS A 29 12.26 11.11 2.62
CA CYS A 29 13.08 9.93 2.30
C CYS A 29 14.54 10.11 2.72
N HIS A 30 15.14 11.28 2.48
CA HIS A 30 16.52 11.57 2.89
C HIS A 30 16.69 11.68 4.42
N LEU A 31 15.64 12.09 5.13
CA LEU A 31 15.59 12.12 6.59
C LEU A 31 15.46 10.72 7.22
N ASN A 32 15.04 9.71 6.45
CA ASN A 32 14.84 8.32 6.89
C ASN A 32 15.85 7.35 6.24
N LYS A 33 17.16 7.65 6.32
CA LYS A 33 18.18 6.71 5.81
C LYS A 33 18.20 5.41 6.62
N LYS A 34 17.61 4.35 6.04
CA LYS A 34 17.37 3.01 6.62
C LYS A 34 16.47 3.03 7.86
N GLN A 35 15.41 2.21 7.85
CA GLN A 35 14.59 1.97 9.04
C GLN A 35 15.47 1.68 10.26
N ASP A 36 15.05 2.23 11.39
CA ASP A 36 15.67 2.08 12.71
C ASP A 36 17.08 2.67 12.85
N CYS A 37 17.61 3.36 11.83
CA CYS A 37 18.95 3.94 11.85
C CYS A 37 18.93 5.48 11.99
N CYS A 38 19.79 6.01 12.86
CA CYS A 38 20.03 7.45 12.95
C CYS A 38 20.67 7.99 11.67
N ALA A 39 20.07 9.00 11.06
CA ALA A 39 20.59 9.65 9.86
C ALA A 39 21.94 10.36 10.08
N ALA A 40 22.24 10.75 11.32
CA ALA A 40 23.47 11.48 11.68
C ALA A 40 24.62 10.54 12.06
N CYS A 41 24.41 9.57 12.95
CA CYS A 41 25.47 8.71 13.48
C CYS A 41 25.36 7.23 13.08
N GLY A 42 24.29 6.82 12.39
CA GLY A 42 24.07 5.44 11.95
C GLY A 42 23.66 4.45 13.05
N SER A 43 23.41 4.92 14.29
CA SER A 43 22.98 4.07 15.39
C SER A 43 21.62 3.40 15.12
N LYS A 44 21.47 2.13 15.51
CA LYS A 44 20.27 1.30 15.27
C LYS A 44 19.27 1.25 16.43
N VAL A 45 19.37 2.20 17.35
CA VAL A 45 18.62 2.18 18.62
C VAL A 45 17.31 2.98 18.54
N LEU A 46 16.90 3.41 17.35
CA LEU A 46 15.66 4.17 17.19
C LEU A 46 14.46 3.23 17.32
N ALA A 47 13.76 3.30 18.46
CA ALA A 47 12.64 2.42 18.78
C ALA A 47 11.26 2.99 18.42
N SER A 48 11.17 4.29 18.15
CA SER A 48 9.92 5.01 17.89
C SER A 48 10.08 6.01 16.75
N GLU A 49 8.96 6.37 16.14
CA GLU A 49 8.89 7.48 15.18
C GLU A 49 9.11 8.81 15.90
N CYS A 50 9.60 9.82 15.17
CA CYS A 50 9.80 11.20 15.63
C CYS A 50 10.54 11.27 16.98
N THR A 51 11.68 10.59 17.08
CA THR A 51 12.46 10.47 18.32
C THR A 51 13.85 11.09 18.17
N GLU A 52 14.37 11.61 19.26
CA GLU A 52 15.79 11.92 19.36
C GLU A 52 16.60 10.63 19.42
N CYS A 53 17.76 10.63 18.77
CA CYS A 53 18.72 9.53 18.85
C CYS A 53 19.34 9.50 20.25
N PRO A 54 19.22 8.40 21.00
CA PRO A 54 19.83 8.24 22.32
C PRO A 54 21.35 8.46 22.33
N ASP A 55 22.03 8.16 21.22
CA ASP A 55 23.50 8.18 21.18
C ASP A 55 24.08 9.55 20.82
N CYS A 56 23.40 10.35 20.00
CA CYS A 56 23.94 11.62 19.50
C CYS A 56 23.00 12.82 19.65
N GLY A 57 21.77 12.63 20.15
CA GLY A 57 20.78 13.67 20.35
C GLY A 57 20.14 14.21 19.07
N ALA A 58 20.53 13.72 17.89
CA ALA A 58 19.92 14.16 16.63
C ALA A 58 18.44 13.73 16.56
N PHE A 59 17.56 14.64 16.19
CA PHE A 59 16.16 14.31 15.93
C PHE A 59 16.02 13.46 14.66
N ASN A 60 15.32 12.34 14.74
CA ASN A 60 15.09 11.41 13.64
C ASN A 60 13.59 11.13 13.49
N TYR A 61 13.09 11.20 12.26
CA TYR A 61 11.68 10.93 11.98
C TYR A 61 11.35 9.43 12.10
N ASN A 62 12.27 8.54 11.73
CA ASN A 62 12.16 7.09 11.87
C ASN A 62 10.76 6.54 11.50
N LEU A 63 10.18 7.05 10.41
CA LEU A 63 8.80 6.71 10.05
C LEU A 63 8.72 5.25 9.64
N GLN A 64 7.75 4.51 10.19
CA GLN A 64 7.45 3.17 9.73
C GLN A 64 6.79 3.23 8.36
N GLU A 65 7.19 2.32 7.48
CA GLU A 65 6.55 2.20 6.17
C GLU A 65 5.12 1.68 6.35
N PRO A 66 4.13 2.23 5.62
CA PRO A 66 2.76 1.72 5.71
C PRO A 66 2.67 0.25 5.33
N VAL A 67 1.69 -0.45 5.89
CA VAL A 67 1.44 -1.87 5.59
C VAL A 67 1.01 -2.06 4.12
N PHE A 68 0.28 -1.09 3.57
CA PHE A 68 -0.01 -1.01 2.14
C PHE A 68 1.09 -0.16 1.47
N ASN A 69 2.08 -0.83 0.91
CA ASN A 69 3.27 -0.22 0.30
C ASN A 69 3.60 -0.85 -1.07
N ILE A 70 4.70 -0.38 -1.68
CA ILE A 70 5.16 -0.87 -2.97
C ILE A 70 5.46 -2.37 -2.95
N GLU A 71 6.08 -2.87 -1.87
CA GLU A 71 6.41 -4.29 -1.73
C GLU A 71 5.15 -5.16 -1.75
N PHE A 72 4.13 -4.79 -0.97
CA PHE A 72 2.84 -5.46 -0.99
C PHE A 72 2.18 -5.40 -2.36
N CYS A 73 2.15 -4.21 -2.99
CA CYS A 73 1.54 -4.01 -4.30
C CYS A 73 2.20 -4.88 -5.36
N SER A 74 3.53 -4.93 -5.41
CA SER A 74 4.29 -5.82 -6.31
C SER A 74 3.98 -7.29 -6.03
N HIS A 75 3.96 -7.72 -4.76
CA HIS A 75 3.60 -9.11 -4.46
C HIS A 75 2.18 -9.47 -4.86
N LEU A 76 1.23 -8.55 -4.72
CA LEU A 76 -0.15 -8.75 -5.14
C LEU A 76 -0.24 -8.86 -6.66
N GLU A 77 0.36 -7.92 -7.40
CA GLU A 77 0.46 -7.91 -8.86
C GLU A 77 0.90 -9.27 -9.41
N TRP A 78 2.03 -9.79 -8.94
CA TRP A 78 2.57 -11.10 -9.36
C TRP A 78 1.70 -12.29 -8.95
N SER A 79 0.81 -12.10 -7.97
CA SER A 79 -0.10 -13.16 -7.50
C SER A 79 -1.43 -13.17 -8.23
N LEU A 80 -1.74 -12.17 -9.06
CA LEU A 80 -2.98 -12.11 -9.83
C LEU A 80 -2.92 -13.09 -11.00
N ASP A 81 -3.54 -14.25 -10.79
CA ASP A 81 -3.76 -15.25 -11.84
C ASP A 81 -5.21 -15.16 -12.34
N PHE A 82 -5.38 -14.64 -13.54
CA PHE A 82 -6.69 -14.41 -14.14
C PHE A 82 -7.34 -15.69 -14.70
N SER A 83 -6.60 -16.80 -14.79
CA SER A 83 -7.12 -18.08 -15.29
C SER A 83 -8.18 -18.73 -14.40
N ASN A 84 -8.24 -18.35 -13.12
CA ASN A 84 -9.18 -18.92 -12.14
C ASN A 84 -10.09 -17.86 -11.49
N THR A 85 -10.52 -16.87 -12.27
CA THR A 85 -11.36 -15.76 -11.80
C THR A 85 -12.87 -16.08 -11.80
N GLU A 86 -13.63 -15.39 -10.95
CA GLU A 86 -15.08 -15.27 -11.16
C GLU A 86 -15.32 -14.18 -12.20
N GLN A 87 -15.86 -14.58 -13.35
CA GLN A 87 -16.26 -13.67 -14.41
C GLN A 87 -17.74 -13.38 -14.25
N GLU A 88 -18.10 -12.11 -14.17
CA GLU A 88 -19.51 -11.71 -14.23
C GLU A 88 -20.02 -11.60 -15.68
N ASN A 89 -19.12 -11.66 -16.69
CA ASN A 89 -19.46 -11.56 -18.11
C ASN A 89 -18.57 -12.45 -18.98
N THR A 90 -19.18 -13.31 -19.82
CA THR A 90 -18.53 -14.44 -20.50
C THR A 90 -17.94 -14.15 -21.89
N GLU A 91 -17.87 -12.88 -22.33
CA GLU A 91 -17.43 -12.54 -23.70
C GLU A 91 -15.92 -12.39 -23.88
N TYR A 92 -15.13 -12.34 -22.79
CA TYR A 92 -13.70 -12.02 -22.85
C TYR A 92 -12.80 -13.20 -22.48
N TYR A 93 -11.72 -13.40 -23.26
CA TYR A 93 -10.61 -14.31 -22.94
C TYR A 93 -9.72 -13.71 -21.84
N VAL A 94 -10.24 -13.58 -20.63
CA VAL A 94 -9.52 -12.97 -19.49
C VAL A 94 -8.36 -13.82 -18.97
N GLU A 95 -8.26 -15.09 -19.36
CA GLU A 95 -7.15 -15.98 -19.00
C GLU A 95 -5.79 -15.45 -19.48
N SER A 96 -5.79 -14.60 -20.51
CA SER A 96 -4.58 -13.94 -21.04
C SER A 96 -4.31 -12.57 -20.45
N PHE A 97 -5.10 -12.12 -19.46
CA PHE A 97 -4.84 -10.87 -18.78
C PHE A 97 -3.69 -11.03 -17.79
N TRP A 98 -2.99 -9.93 -17.57
CA TRP A 98 -2.01 -9.79 -16.51
C TRP A 98 -2.14 -8.39 -15.91
N CYS A 99 -1.49 -8.18 -14.76
CA CYS A 99 -1.45 -6.91 -14.07
C CYS A 99 -0.05 -6.31 -14.21
N ASP A 100 0.05 -5.05 -14.62
CA ASP A 100 1.29 -4.28 -14.83
C ASP A 100 1.38 -3.13 -13.83
N GLY A 101 1.24 -3.46 -12.55
CA GLY A 101 1.29 -2.50 -11.46
C GLY A 101 -0.05 -2.23 -10.78
N ILE A 102 0.08 -1.83 -9.52
CA ILE A 102 -1.01 -1.41 -8.63
C ILE A 102 -0.60 -0.08 -8.00
N LEU A 103 -1.53 0.87 -7.99
CA LEU A 103 -1.27 2.19 -7.44
C LEU A 103 -1.15 2.11 -5.91
N GLN A 104 0.05 2.38 -5.40
CA GLN A 104 0.39 2.27 -3.97
C GLN A 104 -0.20 3.38 -3.09
N ILE A 105 -0.56 4.53 -3.69
CA ILE A 105 -1.23 5.64 -3.01
C ILE A 105 -2.59 5.84 -3.67
N PRO A 106 -3.69 5.39 -3.05
CA PRO A 106 -5.03 5.59 -3.60
C PRO A 106 -5.37 7.08 -3.68
N GLU A 107 -6.38 7.42 -4.49
CA GLU A 107 -6.86 8.79 -4.63
C GLU A 107 -7.37 9.39 -3.31
N ASP A 108 -7.85 8.52 -2.42
CA ASP A 108 -8.16 8.85 -1.02
C ASP A 108 -7.11 8.21 -0.09
N PRO A 109 -6.02 8.93 0.26
CA PRO A 109 -5.01 8.43 1.17
C PRO A 109 -5.55 8.18 2.59
N GLU A 110 -6.63 8.86 3.00
CA GLU A 110 -7.24 8.63 4.31
C GLU A 110 -7.84 7.21 4.39
N SER A 111 -8.20 6.61 3.25
CA SER A 111 -8.66 5.21 3.20
C SER A 111 -7.59 4.23 3.71
N LEU A 112 -6.32 4.62 3.79
CA LEU A 112 -5.23 3.78 4.32
C LEU A 112 -5.14 3.83 5.85
N LEU A 113 -5.88 4.73 6.51
CA LEU A 113 -5.97 4.78 7.97
C LEU A 113 -6.56 3.50 8.53
N TYR A 114 -5.97 2.99 9.62
CA TYR A 114 -6.50 1.79 10.26
C TYR A 114 -7.96 1.96 10.72
N ASP A 115 -8.35 3.13 11.23
CA ASP A 115 -9.73 3.36 11.67
C ASP A 115 -10.72 3.28 10.50
N ASN A 116 -10.34 3.76 9.32
CA ASN A 116 -11.15 3.65 8.11
C ASN A 116 -11.18 2.20 7.60
N ILE A 117 -10.04 1.53 7.50
CA ILE A 117 -9.96 0.12 7.09
C ILE A 117 -10.71 -0.80 8.07
N LYS A 118 -10.72 -0.50 9.36
CA LYS A 118 -11.48 -1.26 10.36
C LYS A 118 -12.98 -1.19 10.10
N ASN A 119 -13.48 -0.03 9.66
CA ASN A 119 -14.89 0.20 9.37
C ASN A 119 -15.27 -0.36 7.99
N ASP A 120 -14.52 0.03 6.96
CA ASP A 120 -14.85 -0.25 5.57
C ASP A 120 -14.37 -1.63 5.12
N LYS A 121 -13.33 -2.16 5.78
CA LYS A 121 -12.68 -3.45 5.51
C LYS A 121 -12.19 -3.57 4.07
N GLN A 122 -11.86 -2.45 3.45
CA GLN A 122 -11.38 -2.41 2.08
C GLN A 122 -10.47 -1.21 1.84
N ILE A 123 -9.64 -1.32 0.81
CA ILE A 123 -8.98 -0.20 0.16
C ILE A 123 -9.46 -0.16 -1.29
N VAL A 124 -9.78 1.02 -1.80
CA VAL A 124 -10.07 1.23 -3.22
C VAL A 124 -8.88 1.95 -3.84
N THR A 125 -8.27 1.33 -4.84
CA THR A 125 -7.12 1.85 -5.59
C THR A 125 -7.29 1.57 -7.08
N LYS A 126 -6.22 1.75 -7.87
CA LYS A 126 -6.17 1.44 -9.30
C LYS A 126 -5.16 0.33 -9.58
N ALA A 127 -5.45 -0.45 -10.61
CA ALA A 127 -4.53 -1.43 -11.17
C ALA A 127 -4.53 -1.34 -12.69
N TRP A 128 -3.41 -1.66 -13.30
CA TRP A 128 -3.27 -1.72 -14.76
C TRP A 128 -3.41 -3.17 -15.19
N ILE A 129 -4.54 -3.52 -15.81
CA ILE A 129 -4.91 -4.91 -16.11
C ILE A 129 -5.33 -5.01 -17.56
N GLY A 130 -4.92 -6.08 -18.24
CA GLY A 130 -5.44 -6.40 -19.57
C GLY A 130 -4.46 -7.26 -20.33
N TYR A 131 -4.73 -7.50 -21.62
CA TYR A 131 -3.80 -8.25 -22.48
C TYR A 131 -2.45 -7.53 -22.64
N GLY A 132 -2.49 -6.19 -22.77
CA GLY A 132 -1.30 -5.35 -22.83
C GLY A 132 -0.89 -4.73 -21.49
N GLY A 133 -1.61 -4.98 -20.40
CA GLY A 133 -1.36 -4.34 -19.11
C GLY A 133 -1.60 -2.84 -19.07
N GLN A 134 -2.39 -2.27 -19.99
CA GLN A 134 -2.53 -0.81 -20.12
C GLN A 134 -3.90 -0.25 -19.70
N ASP A 135 -4.91 -1.09 -19.54
CA ASP A 135 -6.23 -0.62 -19.14
C ASP A 135 -6.27 -0.41 -17.61
N ILE A 136 -6.81 0.73 -17.21
CA ILE A 136 -6.95 1.08 -15.79
C ILE A 136 -8.25 0.48 -15.26
N TYR A 137 -8.13 -0.27 -14.17
CA TYR A 137 -9.23 -0.85 -13.42
C TYR A 137 -9.30 -0.22 -12.03
N GLU A 138 -10.51 0.03 -11.55
CA GLU A 138 -10.75 0.25 -10.13
C GLU A 138 -10.55 -1.07 -9.40
N MET A 139 -9.60 -1.12 -8.47
CA MET A 139 -9.27 -2.28 -7.67
C MET A 139 -9.75 -2.09 -6.24
N LYS A 140 -10.62 -3.00 -5.79
CA LYS A 140 -11.06 -3.06 -4.39
C LYS A 140 -10.39 -4.24 -3.70
N ILE A 141 -9.57 -3.94 -2.69
CA ILE A 141 -8.86 -4.94 -1.89
C ILE A 141 -9.59 -5.08 -0.56
N LYS A 142 -10.31 -6.19 -0.38
CA LYS A 142 -11.08 -6.50 0.83
C LYS A 142 -10.22 -7.23 1.84
N PHE A 143 -10.34 -6.83 3.11
CA PHE A 143 -9.58 -7.36 4.22
C PHE A 143 -10.35 -8.50 4.91
N GLY A 144 -9.71 -9.66 4.97
CA GLY A 144 -10.10 -10.77 5.83
C GLY A 144 -9.67 -10.53 7.28
N ARG A 145 -9.98 -11.52 8.15
CA ARG A 145 -9.67 -11.41 9.58
C ARG A 145 -8.16 -11.33 9.84
N LYS A 146 -7.36 -12.09 9.09
CA LYS A 146 -5.91 -12.17 9.31
C LYS A 146 -5.22 -10.90 8.82
N SER A 147 -5.53 -10.46 7.60
CA SER A 147 -5.01 -9.23 7.00
C SER A 147 -5.38 -8.01 7.84
N LEU A 148 -6.62 -7.88 8.32
CA LEU A 148 -7.00 -6.78 9.22
C LEU A 148 -6.23 -6.82 10.55
N GLY A 149 -6.01 -8.01 11.10
CA GLY A 149 -5.22 -8.21 12.32
C GLY A 149 -3.74 -7.86 12.15
N ASN A 150 -3.17 -8.12 10.97
CA ASN A 150 -1.81 -7.75 10.62
C ASN A 150 -1.69 -6.24 10.37
N TYR A 151 -2.65 -5.66 9.64
CA TYR A 151 -2.70 -4.22 9.38
C TYR A 151 -2.73 -3.41 10.69
N LYS A 152 -3.58 -3.80 11.64
CA LYS A 152 -3.64 -3.19 12.99
C LYS A 152 -2.27 -3.17 13.69
N LYS A 153 -1.47 -4.21 13.47
CA LYS A 153 -0.19 -4.43 14.17
C LYS A 153 1.01 -3.88 13.40
N GLY A 154 0.81 -3.20 12.27
CA GLY A 154 1.91 -2.77 11.39
C GLY A 154 2.69 -3.94 10.78
N LYS A 155 2.09 -5.14 10.70
CA LYS A 155 2.76 -6.33 10.16
C LYS A 155 2.44 -6.48 8.69
N SER A 156 3.40 -7.02 7.93
CA SER A 156 3.22 -7.36 6.52
C SER A 156 1.93 -8.17 6.29
N ILE A 157 1.18 -7.78 5.26
CA ILE A 157 -0.02 -8.46 4.78
C ILE A 157 0.24 -9.31 3.53
N ILE A 158 1.49 -9.37 3.04
CA ILE A 158 1.87 -10.20 1.87
C ILE A 158 1.48 -11.66 2.10
N GLY A 159 1.75 -12.20 3.29
CA GLY A 159 1.35 -13.56 3.69
C GLY A 159 -0.17 -13.76 3.88
N CYS A 160 -0.99 -12.76 3.56
CA CYS A 160 -2.45 -12.84 3.53
C CYS A 160 -3.00 -12.89 2.10
N ILE A 161 -2.17 -12.68 1.08
CA ILE A 161 -2.51 -12.91 -0.34
C ILE A 161 -2.76 -14.42 -0.53
N PRO A 162 -3.94 -14.84 -1.00
CA PRO A 162 -4.20 -16.24 -1.30
C PRO A 162 -3.20 -16.77 -2.34
N LYS A 163 -2.68 -17.98 -2.13
CA LYS A 163 -1.78 -18.62 -3.08
C LYS A 163 -2.55 -19.14 -4.30
N ALA A 164 -1.93 -19.08 -5.48
CA ALA A 164 -2.42 -19.72 -6.69
C ALA A 164 -2.78 -21.20 -6.45
N GLY A 165 -3.86 -21.67 -7.08
CA GLY A 165 -4.34 -23.06 -6.95
C GLY A 165 -5.26 -23.36 -5.77
N ARG A 166 -5.67 -22.36 -4.97
CA ARG A 166 -6.79 -22.55 -4.02
C ARG A 166 -8.12 -22.74 -4.77
N LYS A 167 -8.97 -23.61 -4.23
CA LYS A 167 -10.33 -23.87 -4.75
C LYS A 167 -11.27 -22.67 -4.60
N GLU A 168 -11.03 -21.83 -3.60
CA GLU A 168 -11.82 -20.63 -3.33
C GLU A 168 -11.36 -19.51 -4.26
N LYS A 169 -12.30 -19.00 -5.05
CA LYS A 169 -12.05 -17.84 -5.90
C LYS A 169 -11.99 -16.59 -5.01
N TRP A 170 -10.90 -15.86 -5.13
CA TRP A 170 -10.59 -14.66 -4.33
C TRP A 170 -10.43 -13.41 -5.19
N ILE A 171 -10.64 -13.57 -6.51
CA ILE A 171 -10.59 -12.52 -7.52
C ILE A 171 -11.91 -12.55 -8.28
N THR A 172 -12.61 -11.41 -8.30
CA THR A 172 -13.78 -11.16 -9.13
C THR A 172 -13.44 -10.06 -10.12
N LEU A 173 -13.71 -10.28 -11.41
CA LEU A 173 -13.37 -9.34 -12.49
C LEU A 173 -14.62 -8.97 -13.29
N ASP A 174 -14.90 -7.67 -13.37
CA ASP A 174 -15.91 -7.09 -14.27
C ASP A 174 -15.18 -6.25 -15.34
N VAL A 175 -14.93 -6.87 -16.49
CA VAL A 175 -14.24 -6.26 -17.63
C VAL A 175 -15.00 -5.05 -18.17
N ASN A 176 -16.34 -5.13 -18.20
CA ASN A 176 -17.18 -4.07 -18.77
C ASN A 176 -17.15 -2.81 -17.90
N LYS A 177 -17.22 -2.98 -16.58
CA LYS A 177 -17.13 -1.86 -15.63
C LYS A 177 -15.68 -1.45 -15.30
N ARG A 178 -14.68 -2.19 -15.80
CA ARG A 178 -13.27 -2.05 -15.44
C ARG A 178 -13.06 -2.09 -13.92
N LYS A 179 -13.63 -3.10 -13.28
CA LYS A 179 -13.53 -3.31 -11.83
C LYS A 179 -12.93 -4.68 -11.52
N ILE A 180 -12.06 -4.71 -10.51
CA ILE A 180 -11.52 -5.92 -9.93
C ILE A 180 -11.72 -5.88 -8.42
N GLU A 181 -12.18 -6.99 -7.85
CA GLU A 181 -12.26 -7.17 -6.41
C GLU A 181 -11.36 -8.33 -5.97
N ILE A 182 -10.60 -8.07 -4.91
CA ILE A 182 -9.62 -8.99 -4.34
C ILE A 182 -9.99 -9.27 -2.89
N GLN A 183 -9.97 -10.52 -2.47
CA GLN A 183 -10.20 -10.92 -1.09
C GLN A 183 -8.92 -11.45 -0.43
N LEU A 184 -8.39 -10.69 0.54
CA LEU A 184 -7.30 -11.14 1.40
C LEU A 184 -7.83 -12.06 2.52
N THR A 185 -6.97 -12.95 3.02
CA THR A 185 -7.28 -13.82 4.19
C THR A 185 -7.24 -13.07 5.53
#